data_AF-A0AAX6FXK7-F1
#
_entry.id   AF-A0AAX6FXK7-F1
#
_cell.length_a   1.000
_cell.length_b   1.000
_cell.length_c   1.000
_cell.angle_alpha   90.00
_cell.angle_beta   90.00
_cell.angle_gamma   90.00
#
_symmetry.space_group_name_H-M   'P 1'
#
loop_
_entity.id
_entity.type
_entity.pdbx_description
1 polymer ?
#
loop_
_entity_poly.entity_id
_entity_poly.type
_entity_poly.pdbx_seq_one_letter_code
_entity_poly.pdbx_strand_id
1 'polypeptide(L)'
;MQLGYFLNPKYQYANDVVNDDDVLNGFHRIVNRMVNDNETRLNINREAERFRLRTGAFGSNQFQSAVIRRLPAEWWSIHVREDAPNLTRLAVCILSQTVSSSNCERIWTTFSLIHTRLAIDLQWRK
;
A
#
# COMPACT_ATOMS: atom_id res chain seq x y z
N MET A 1 8.53 3.15 12.56
CA MET A 1 9.61 3.62 11.66
C MET A 1 9.90 2.67 10.48
N GLN A 2 9.66 1.35 10.60
CA GLN A 2 9.96 0.36 9.52
C GLN A 2 9.00 0.39 8.31
N LEU A 3 7.70 0.66 8.49
CA LEU A 3 6.71 0.64 7.39
C LEU A 3 6.92 1.75 6.34
N GLY A 4 7.09 2.99 6.79
CA GLY A 4 7.32 4.11 5.89
C GLY A 4 8.63 3.96 5.12
N TYR A 5 9.62 3.27 5.71
CA TYR A 5 10.86 2.94 5.04
C TYR A 5 10.65 1.89 3.94
N PHE A 6 9.97 0.78 4.24
CA PHE A 6 9.61 -0.25 3.25
C PHE A 6 8.77 0.32 2.09
N LEU A 7 7.79 1.16 2.39
CA LEU A 7 6.86 1.72 1.42
C LEU A 7 7.43 2.88 0.61
N ASN A 8 8.61 3.40 0.95
CA ASN A 8 9.19 4.52 0.22
C ASN A 8 9.89 4.01 -1.04
N PRO A 9 9.39 4.37 -2.25
CA PRO A 9 9.99 3.93 -3.50
C PRO A 9 11.45 4.35 -3.63
N LYS A 10 11.84 5.51 -3.07
CA LYS A 10 13.24 5.98 -3.13
C LYS A 10 14.18 5.01 -2.43
N TYR A 11 13.79 4.45 -1.30
CA TYR A 11 14.62 3.48 -0.57
C TYR A 11 14.52 2.08 -1.18
N GLN A 12 13.33 1.69 -1.62
CA GLN A 12 13.09 0.41 -2.30
C GLN A 12 13.86 0.27 -3.61
N TYR A 13 13.99 1.34 -4.40
CA TYR A 13 14.68 1.26 -5.69
C TYR A 13 16.17 1.62 -5.61
N ALA A 14 16.63 2.35 -4.58
CA ALA A 14 18.03 2.76 -4.45
C ALA A 14 18.95 1.76 -3.72
N ASN A 15 18.41 0.88 -2.88
CA ASN A 15 19.20 -0.06 -2.10
C ASN A 15 18.76 -1.52 -2.36
N ASP A 16 19.65 -2.48 -2.16
CA ASP A 16 19.32 -3.93 -2.06
C ASP A 16 18.69 -4.31 -0.70
N VAL A 17 18.29 -3.31 0.10
CA VAL A 17 17.47 -3.42 1.33
C VAL A 17 16.24 -4.33 1.13
N VAL A 18 15.83 -4.48 -0.12
CA VAL A 18 14.71 -5.28 -0.64
C VAL A 18 14.82 -6.78 -0.37
N ASN A 19 16.00 -7.32 -0.02
CA ASN A 19 16.13 -8.73 0.35
C ASN A 19 16.09 -9.02 1.84
N ASP A 20 15.86 -8.01 2.68
CA ASP A 20 15.74 -8.21 4.12
C ASP A 20 14.34 -8.76 4.48
N ASP A 21 14.28 -10.08 4.70
CA ASP A 21 13.06 -10.77 5.14
C ASP A 21 12.54 -10.23 6.48
N ASP A 22 13.39 -9.67 7.35
CA ASP A 22 12.95 -9.09 8.62
C ASP A 22 12.13 -7.82 8.40
N VAL A 23 12.47 -7.03 7.37
CA VAL A 23 11.69 -5.84 7.00
C VAL A 23 10.31 -6.24 6.49
N LEU A 24 10.22 -7.27 5.65
CA LEU A 24 8.93 -7.76 5.14
C LEU A 24 8.09 -8.41 6.24
N ASN A 25 8.71 -9.21 7.12
CA ASN A 25 8.03 -9.79 8.27
C ASN A 25 7.53 -8.71 9.23
N GLY A 26 8.32 -7.65 9.45
CA GLY A 26 7.90 -6.47 10.19
C GLY A 26 6.68 -5.78 9.55
N PHE A 27 6.68 -5.64 8.22
CA PHE A 27 5.54 -5.12 7.46
C PHE A 27 4.30 -5.98 7.68
N HIS A 28 4.38 -7.30 7.44
CA HIS A 28 3.24 -8.23 7.62
C HIS A 28 2.66 -8.17 9.03
N ARG A 29 3.50 -8.12 10.07
CA ARG A 29 3.05 -8.02 11.47
C ARG A 29 2.24 -6.76 11.73
N ILE A 30 2.59 -5.64 11.10
CA ILE A 30 1.89 -4.37 11.31
C ILE A 30 0.60 -4.32 10.48
N VAL A 31 0.62 -4.80 9.23
CA VAL A 31 -0.62 -4.95 8.44
C VAL A 31 -1.63 -5.84 9.17
N ASN A 32 -1.17 -6.95 9.77
CA ASN A 32 -2.01 -7.83 10.58
C ASN A 32 -2.67 -7.16 11.79
N ARG A 33 -2.08 -6.08 12.31
CA ARG A 33 -2.63 -5.30 13.43
C ARG A 33 -3.53 -4.15 12.98
N MET A 34 -3.26 -3.56 11.81
CA MET A 34 -3.99 -2.40 11.29
C MET A 34 -5.22 -2.78 10.47
N VAL A 35 -5.21 -3.96 9.84
CA VAL A 35 -6.23 -4.41 8.90
C VAL A 35 -6.94 -5.64 9.46
N ASN A 36 -8.18 -5.44 9.91
CA ASN A 36 -9.02 -6.50 10.48
C ASN A 36 -9.60 -7.43 9.40
N ASP A 37 -9.84 -6.91 8.19
CA ASP A 37 -10.38 -7.68 7.09
C ASP A 37 -9.32 -8.62 6.47
N ASN A 38 -9.60 -9.92 6.49
CA ASN A 38 -8.63 -10.93 6.09
C ASN A 38 -8.34 -10.89 4.58
N GLU A 39 -9.34 -10.62 3.75
CA GLU A 39 -9.18 -10.56 2.29
C GLU A 39 -8.31 -9.36 1.89
N THR A 40 -8.63 -8.18 2.43
CA THR A 40 -7.84 -6.96 2.21
C THR A 40 -6.39 -7.17 2.64
N ARG A 41 -6.17 -7.83 3.78
CA ARG A 41 -4.82 -8.13 4.28
C ARG A 41 -4.02 -9.05 3.35
N LEU A 42 -4.66 -10.10 2.83
CA LEU A 42 -4.03 -10.98 1.84
C LEU A 42 -3.68 -10.23 0.55
N ASN A 43 -4.57 -9.36 0.08
CA ASN A 43 -4.33 -8.54 -1.11
C ASN A 43 -3.17 -7.55 -0.89
N ILE A 44 -3.11 -6.87 0.26
CA ILE A 44 -1.99 -5.99 0.63
C ILE A 44 -0.66 -6.76 0.62
N ASN A 45 -0.61 -7.95 1.21
CA ASN A 45 0.61 -8.75 1.28
C ASN A 45 1.07 -9.19 -0.12
N ARG A 46 0.15 -9.67 -0.98
CA ARG A 46 0.46 -10.02 -2.38
C ARG A 46 1.00 -8.84 -3.17
N GLU A 47 0.36 -7.69 -3.03
CA GLU A 47 0.80 -6.45 -3.67
C GLU A 47 2.18 -6.00 -3.14
N ALA A 48 2.44 -6.16 -1.83
CA ALA A 48 3.71 -5.82 -1.20
C ALA A 48 4.86 -6.72 -1.69
N GLU A 49 4.60 -8.02 -1.87
CA GLU A 49 5.56 -8.94 -2.49
C GLU A 49 5.86 -8.54 -3.93
N ARG A 50 4.84 -8.17 -4.73
CA ARG A 50 5.06 -7.69 -6.10
C ARG A 50 5.91 -6.41 -6.15
N PHE A 51 5.67 -5.49 -5.21
CA PHE A 51 6.45 -4.26 -5.07
C PHE A 51 7.91 -4.56 -4.69
N ARG A 52 8.12 -5.42 -3.68
CA ARG A 52 9.45 -5.89 -3.26
C ARG A 52 10.19 -6.55 -4.42
N LEU A 53 9.57 -7.50 -5.10
CA LEU A 53 10.18 -8.24 -6.21
C LEU A 53 10.29 -7.42 -7.50
N ARG A 54 9.78 -6.19 -7.53
CA ARG A 54 9.74 -5.31 -8.71
C ARG A 54 9.13 -6.01 -9.93
N THR A 55 8.01 -6.72 -9.72
CA THR A 55 7.33 -7.49 -10.77
C THR A 55 6.12 -6.76 -11.33
N GLY A 56 5.73 -7.10 -12.57
CA GLY A 56 4.64 -6.42 -13.27
C GLY A 56 4.94 -4.93 -13.46
N ALA A 57 3.97 -4.06 -13.14
CA ALA A 57 4.15 -2.61 -13.24
C ALA A 57 5.36 -2.10 -12.44
N PHE A 58 5.65 -2.63 -11.25
CA PHE A 58 6.77 -2.17 -10.42
C PHE A 58 8.16 -2.34 -11.05
N GLY A 59 8.30 -3.23 -12.02
CA GLY A 59 9.55 -3.45 -12.75
C GLY A 59 9.79 -2.48 -13.90
N SER A 60 8.81 -1.66 -14.27
CA SER A 60 8.90 -0.81 -15.47
C SER A 60 9.79 0.42 -15.24
N ASN A 61 10.62 0.74 -16.24
CA ASN A 61 11.50 1.92 -16.24
C ASN A 61 10.73 3.24 -16.06
N GLN A 62 9.46 3.28 -16.50
CA GLN A 62 8.59 4.45 -16.36
C GLN A 62 8.31 4.75 -14.88
N PHE A 63 8.07 3.73 -14.08
CA PHE A 63 7.76 3.90 -12.67
C PHE A 63 9.00 4.21 -11.85
N GLN A 64 10.14 3.58 -12.15
CA GLN A 64 11.40 3.82 -11.47
C GLN A 64 11.94 5.24 -11.70
N SER A 65 11.87 5.75 -12.94
CA SER A 65 12.32 7.11 -13.25
C SER A 65 11.47 8.21 -12.60
N ALA A 66 10.19 7.94 -12.32
CA ALA A 66 9.29 8.88 -11.65
C ALA A 66 9.57 9.02 -10.13
N VAL A 67 10.26 8.05 -9.52
CA VAL A 67 10.54 8.01 -8.08
C VAL A 67 11.37 9.21 -7.60
N ILE A 68 12.34 9.65 -8.42
CA ILE A 68 13.25 10.73 -8.06
C ILE A 68 12.52 12.08 -8.00
N ARG A 69 11.47 12.26 -8.80
CA ARG A 69 10.82 13.55 -9.05
C ARG A 69 9.62 13.85 -8.16
N ARG A 70 9.10 12.87 -7.41
CA ARG A 70 7.85 13.02 -6.64
C ARG A 70 8.03 12.73 -5.15
N LEU A 71 7.06 13.20 -4.36
CA LEU A 71 6.90 12.74 -2.98
C LEU A 71 6.43 11.27 -2.98
N PRO A 72 6.87 10.43 -2.02
CA PRO A 72 6.49 9.01 -1.99
C PRO A 72 4.98 8.76 -2.03
N ALA A 73 4.18 9.49 -1.25
CA ALA A 73 2.72 9.36 -1.25
C ALA A 73 2.08 9.75 -2.60
N GLU A 74 2.64 10.75 -3.27
CA GLU A 74 2.19 11.20 -4.58
C GLU A 74 2.52 10.16 -5.66
N TRP A 75 3.71 9.56 -5.59
CA TRP A 75 4.11 8.48 -6.50
C TRP A 75 3.13 7.30 -6.41
N TRP A 76 2.81 6.84 -5.20
CA TRP A 76 1.81 5.79 -4.99
C TRP A 76 0.46 6.13 -5.60
N SER A 77 0.00 7.37 -5.42
CA SER A 77 -1.32 7.80 -5.91
C SER A 77 -1.44 7.85 -7.42
N ILE A 78 -0.37 8.19 -8.13
CA ILE A 78 -0.38 8.43 -9.58
C ILE A 78 -0.05 7.17 -10.36
N HIS A 79 0.86 6.35 -9.83
CA HIS A 79 1.55 5.36 -10.64
C HIS A 79 1.07 3.93 -10.43
N VAL A 80 0.67 3.57 -9.21
CA VAL A 80 0.45 2.16 -8.85
C VAL A 80 -0.99 1.90 -8.39
N ARG A 81 -1.84 2.92 -8.42
CA ARG A 81 -3.21 2.81 -7.90
C ARG A 81 -4.01 1.70 -8.57
N GLU A 82 -3.82 1.48 -9.87
CA GLU A 82 -4.54 0.44 -10.61
C GLU A 82 -3.94 -0.95 -10.39
N ASP A 83 -2.60 -1.04 -10.32
CA ASP A 83 -1.87 -2.32 -10.20
C ASP A 83 -1.80 -2.89 -8.77
N ALA A 84 -1.87 -2.01 -7.77
CA ALA A 84 -1.80 -2.34 -6.35
C ALA A 84 -2.68 -1.38 -5.52
N PRO A 85 -4.02 -1.44 -5.66
CA PRO A 85 -4.92 -0.49 -5.03
C PRO A 85 -4.91 -0.54 -3.50
N ASN A 86 -4.75 -1.74 -2.91
CA ASN A 86 -4.81 -1.91 -1.46
C ASN A 86 -3.53 -1.41 -0.78
N LEU A 87 -2.38 -1.77 -1.33
CA LEU A 87 -1.06 -1.31 -0.91
C LEU A 87 -0.91 0.19 -1.15
N THR A 88 -1.40 0.71 -2.28
CA THR A 88 -1.41 2.16 -2.55
C THR A 88 -2.17 2.92 -1.46
N ARG A 89 -3.33 2.43 -1.02
CA ARG A 89 -4.10 3.08 0.04
C ARG A 89 -3.33 3.09 1.37
N LEU A 90 -2.73 1.96 1.73
CA LEU A 90 -1.90 1.84 2.93
C LEU A 90 -0.67 2.75 2.85
N ALA A 91 -0.02 2.80 1.69
CA ALA A 91 1.17 3.59 1.45
C ALA A 91 0.90 5.09 1.48
N VAL A 92 -0.14 5.56 0.80
CA VAL A 92 -0.57 6.95 0.84
C VAL A 92 -0.90 7.35 2.28
N CYS A 93 -1.63 6.52 3.01
CA CYS A 93 -1.93 6.75 4.42
C CYS A 93 -0.64 6.91 5.25
N ILE A 94 0.25 5.91 5.28
CA ILE A 94 1.45 5.91 6.11
C ILE A 94 2.46 6.98 5.70
N LEU A 95 2.62 7.22 4.40
CA LEU A 95 3.58 8.19 3.89
C LEU A 95 3.06 9.63 3.97
N SER A 96 1.74 9.82 4.03
CA SER A 96 1.13 11.14 4.30
C SER A 96 0.99 11.44 5.79
N GLN A 97 1.26 10.47 6.68
CA GLN A 97 1.19 10.64 8.14
C GLN A 97 2.31 11.50 8.74
N THR A 98 3.12 12.21 7.95
CA THR A 98 3.71 13.47 8.42
C THR A 98 2.64 14.51 8.77
N VAL A 99 1.37 14.26 8.43
CA VAL A 99 0.19 15.04 8.83
C VAL A 99 -0.93 14.09 9.35
N SER A 100 -0.89 13.81 10.67
CA SER A 100 -1.89 13.15 11.55
C SER A 100 -2.46 11.74 11.23
N SER A 101 -2.58 10.93 12.29
CA SER A 101 -3.18 9.58 12.28
C SER A 101 -4.66 9.54 11.89
N SER A 102 -5.40 10.61 12.14
CA SER A 102 -6.83 10.77 11.81
C SER A 102 -7.14 10.68 10.32
N ASN A 103 -6.20 11.09 9.46
CA ASN A 103 -6.39 11.06 8.01
C ASN A 103 -6.41 9.62 7.47
N CYS A 104 -5.66 8.73 8.11
CA CYS A 104 -5.65 7.31 7.78
C CYS A 104 -6.93 6.59 8.15
N GLU A 105 -7.45 6.84 9.36
CA GLU A 105 -8.72 6.27 9.80
C GLU A 105 -9.86 6.74 8.89
N ARG A 106 -9.85 8.00 8.43
CA ARG A 106 -10.87 8.55 7.54
C ARG A 106 -10.82 7.95 6.13
N ILE A 107 -9.62 7.78 5.57
CA ILE A 107 -9.43 7.12 4.26
C ILE A 107 -9.86 5.64 4.34
N TRP A 108 -9.56 4.97 5.45
CA TRP A 108 -9.88 3.56 5.65
C TRP A 108 -11.37 3.31 5.89
N THR A 109 -12.01 4.12 6.74
CA THR A 109 -13.44 4.01 7.06
C THR A 109 -14.32 4.33 5.85
N THR A 110 -13.93 5.32 5.04
CA THR A 110 -14.68 5.69 3.82
C THR A 110 -14.74 4.52 2.83
N PHE A 111 -13.63 3.80 2.62
CA PHE A 111 -13.62 2.61 1.76
C PHE A 111 -14.28 1.39 2.40
N SER A 112 -14.08 1.17 3.70
CA SER A 112 -14.77 0.10 4.43
C SER A 112 -16.28 0.26 4.26
N LEU A 113 -16.80 1.49 4.38
CA LEU A 113 -18.20 1.81 4.17
C LEU A 113 -18.68 1.56 2.72
N ILE A 114 -17.86 1.86 1.71
CA ILE A 114 -18.18 1.60 0.30
C ILE A 114 -18.26 0.09 0.04
N HIS A 115 -17.31 -0.70 0.56
CA HIS A 115 -17.33 -2.15 0.42
C HIS A 115 -18.49 -2.80 1.21
N THR A 116 -18.79 -2.33 2.41
CA THR A 116 -19.96 -2.80 3.18
C THR A 116 -21.27 -2.44 2.49
N ARG A 117 -21.40 -1.24 1.90
CA ARG A 117 -22.58 -0.86 1.13
C ARG A 117 -22.75 -1.71 -0.12
N LEU A 118 -21.68 -1.95 -0.89
CA LEU A 118 -21.71 -2.82 -2.06
C LEU A 118 -22.06 -4.28 -1.70
N ALA A 119 -21.53 -4.78 -0.57
CA ALA A 119 -21.86 -6.12 -0.07
C ALA A 119 -23.33 -6.23 0.39
N ILE A 120 -23.88 -5.18 1.02
CA ILE A 120 -25.30 -5.13 1.40
C ILE A 120 -26.20 -5.01 0.16
N ASP A 121 -25.85 -4.18 -0.83
CA ASP A 121 -26.66 -3.98 -2.05
C ASP A 121 -26.76 -5.25 -2.91
N LEU A 122 -25.72 -6.09 -2.92
CA LEU A 122 -25.74 -7.40 -3.58
C LEU A 122 -26.62 -8.43 -2.86
N GLN A 123 -26.92 -8.22 -1.56
CA GLN A 123 -27.81 -9.08 -0.78
C GLN A 123 -29.30 -8.75 -0.99
N TRP A 124 -29.64 -7.54 -1.47
CA TRP A 124 -31.02 -7.10 -1.76
C TRP A 124 -31.45 -7.28 -3.22
N ARG A 125 -30.57 -7.82 -4.08
CA ARG A 125 -30.87 -8.17 -5.49
C ARG A 125 -30.96 -9.68 -5.74
N LYS A 126 -31.42 -10.45 -4.75
CA LYS A 126 -31.87 -11.84 -4.91
C LYS A 126 -33.28 -11.97 -4.36
#